data_AF-A0A8T4H7H9-F1
#
_entry.id   AF-A0A8T4H7H9-F1
#
_cell.length_a   1.000
_cell.length_b   1.000
_cell.length_c   1.000
_cell.angle_alpha   90.00
_cell.angle_beta   90.00
_cell.angle_gamma   90.00
#
_symmetry.space_group_name_H-M   'P 1'
#
loop_
_entity.id
_entity.type
_entity.pdbx_description
1 polymer ?
#
loop_
_entity_poly.entity_id
_entity_poly.type
_entity_poly.pdbx_seq_one_letter_code
_entity_poly.pdbx_strand_id
1 'polypeptide(L)'
;MTGAGFTMLLALFLFAACKKSDNYYYKYTNTTQEYNGTILDYVIQHPASYDSVLVVLDRLPNLKALLNSESDSSTFFAINNRSFELAIKSLNTTRALTKKKPIYLKDVDLLELDSIMSRYVIKGAYNTSDLNGLKEGLKVRSAQYDYEMHIQYNVTDASGFTGGGQQQLIFSDPNNSIFKRYWQSINTTAVNIRTHNGVIHVLASGHDFGFNKFTKKFAH
;
A
#
# COMPACT_ATOMS: atom_id res chain seq x y z
N MET A 1 -33.25 -35.97 -58.10
CA MET A 1 -34.00 -34.87 -57.45
C MET A 1 -34.15 -35.21 -55.97
N THR A 2 -34.36 -34.15 -55.17
CA THR A 2 -34.47 -34.10 -53.69
C THR A 2 -33.16 -34.16 -52.91
N GLY A 3 -32.59 -32.96 -52.71
CA GLY A 3 -31.73 -32.67 -51.57
C GLY A 3 -32.55 -32.24 -50.36
N ALA A 4 -31.97 -32.49 -49.18
CA ALA A 4 -32.17 -31.83 -47.89
C ALA A 4 -31.15 -32.53 -46.98
N GLY A 5 -30.06 -31.92 -46.53
CA GLY A 5 -29.98 -30.62 -45.89
C GLY A 5 -29.93 -30.86 -44.39
N PHE A 6 -28.74 -30.93 -43.80
CA PHE A 6 -28.52 -30.39 -42.45
C PHE A 6 -27.03 -30.22 -42.17
N THR A 7 -26.58 -28.99 -42.38
CA THR A 7 -25.50 -28.30 -41.67
C THR A 7 -25.32 -28.78 -40.24
N MET A 8 -24.22 -29.46 -39.93
CA MET A 8 -23.73 -29.61 -38.55
C MET A 8 -22.22 -29.82 -38.54
N LEU A 9 -21.45 -28.79 -38.89
CA LEU A 9 -20.02 -28.74 -38.60
C LEU A 9 -19.60 -27.32 -38.21
N LEU A 10 -20.24 -26.79 -37.16
CA LEU A 10 -19.83 -25.55 -36.51
C LEU A 10 -19.99 -25.69 -35.00
N ALA A 11 -19.08 -26.43 -34.36
CA ALA A 11 -19.01 -26.54 -32.90
C ALA A 11 -17.59 -26.85 -32.40
N LEU A 12 -16.55 -26.24 -32.99
CA LEU A 12 -15.15 -26.53 -32.67
C LEU A 12 -14.32 -25.34 -32.13
N PHE A 13 -14.96 -24.28 -31.63
CA PHE A 13 -14.24 -23.08 -31.15
C PHE A 13 -14.75 -22.47 -29.83
N LEU A 14 -15.15 -23.27 -28.83
CA LEU A 14 -15.61 -22.72 -27.54
C LEU A 14 -14.86 -23.19 -26.27
N PHE A 15 -13.71 -23.84 -26.38
CA PHE A 15 -12.94 -24.24 -25.18
C PHE A 15 -11.55 -23.60 -25.05
N ALA A 16 -11.38 -22.39 -25.58
CA ALA A 16 -10.29 -21.50 -25.18
C ALA A 16 -10.77 -20.47 -24.16
N ALA A 17 -11.53 -20.90 -23.14
CA ALA A 17 -11.60 -20.14 -21.91
C ALA A 17 -10.26 -20.38 -21.20
N CYS A 18 -9.38 -19.38 -21.23
CA CYS A 18 -8.27 -19.31 -20.28
C CYS A 18 -8.86 -19.60 -18.90
N LYS A 19 -8.44 -20.71 -18.27
CA LYS A 19 -8.64 -20.88 -16.84
C LYS A 19 -7.89 -19.73 -16.16
N LYS A 20 -8.61 -18.66 -15.86
CA LYS A 20 -8.18 -17.69 -14.87
C LYS A 20 -8.03 -18.50 -13.59
N SER A 21 -6.81 -18.71 -13.15
CA SER A 21 -6.53 -19.45 -11.93
C SER A 21 -7.10 -18.67 -10.75
N ASP A 22 -8.28 -19.08 -10.30
CA ASP A 22 -8.96 -18.57 -9.10
C ASP A 22 -8.25 -19.07 -7.84
N ASN A 23 -6.98 -18.71 -7.66
CA ASN A 23 -6.20 -18.98 -6.45
C ASN A 23 -5.78 -17.68 -5.73
N TYR A 24 -6.58 -16.61 -5.87
CA TYR A 24 -6.32 -15.34 -5.19
C TYR A 24 -6.88 -15.23 -3.77
N TYR A 25 -7.60 -16.24 -3.30
CA TYR A 25 -8.20 -16.21 -1.97
C TYR A 25 -7.77 -17.45 -1.16
N TYR A 26 -7.19 -17.17 0.00
CA TYR A 26 -6.91 -18.07 1.12
C TYR A 26 -5.69 -18.99 1.01
N LYS A 27 -4.49 -18.41 1.12
CA LYS A 27 -3.44 -18.96 2.01
C LYS A 27 -2.65 -17.82 2.65
N TYR A 28 -3.28 -17.18 3.64
CA TYR A 28 -2.59 -16.22 4.48
C TYR A 28 -2.00 -16.95 5.69
N THR A 29 -0.69 -17.13 5.73
CA THR A 29 0.01 -17.67 6.90
C THR A 29 0.55 -16.53 7.74
N ASN A 30 0.01 -16.38 8.96
CA ASN A 30 0.47 -15.45 10.01
C ASN A 30 1.83 -15.92 10.58
N THR A 31 2.86 -15.96 9.74
CA THR A 31 4.23 -16.20 10.18
C THR A 31 5.04 -14.98 9.79
N THR A 32 5.93 -14.50 10.66
CA THR A 32 6.99 -13.57 10.25
C THR A 32 7.63 -14.11 8.99
N GLN A 33 7.63 -13.30 7.94
CA GLN A 33 8.28 -13.64 6.69
C GLN A 33 9.65 -12.98 6.70
N GLU A 34 10.71 -13.76 6.63
CA GLU A 34 12.06 -13.22 6.46
C GLU A 34 12.30 -13.02 4.96
N TYR A 35 12.75 -11.82 4.59
CA TYR A 35 13.14 -11.47 3.23
C TYR A 35 14.63 -11.13 3.22
N ASN A 36 15.38 -11.85 2.39
CA ASN A 36 16.83 -11.70 2.26
C ASN A 36 17.16 -10.51 1.33
N GLY A 37 17.17 -9.31 1.92
CA GLY A 37 17.48 -8.06 1.23
C GLY A 37 16.98 -6.85 2.03
N THR A 38 17.18 -5.66 1.47
CA THR A 38 16.70 -4.40 2.05
C THR A 38 15.20 -4.18 1.77
N ILE A 39 14.61 -3.16 2.40
CA ILE A 39 13.26 -2.72 2.06
C ILE A 39 13.16 -2.33 0.58
N LEU A 40 14.15 -1.61 0.04
CA LEU A 40 14.16 -1.23 -1.36
C LEU A 40 14.19 -2.47 -2.28
N ASP A 41 15.00 -3.48 -1.96
CA ASP A 41 15.05 -4.72 -2.74
C ASP A 41 13.68 -5.39 -2.78
N TYR A 42 12.97 -5.44 -1.65
CA TYR A 42 11.62 -6.02 -1.60
C TYR A 42 10.67 -5.29 -2.55
N VAL A 43 10.70 -3.96 -2.57
CA VAL A 43 9.87 -3.15 -3.47
C VAL A 43 10.23 -3.44 -4.94
N ILE A 44 11.52 -3.50 -5.27
CA ILE A 44 12.02 -3.78 -6.62
C ILE A 44 11.60 -5.17 -7.12
N GLN A 45 11.62 -6.18 -6.25
CA GLN A 45 11.26 -7.56 -6.62
C GLN A 45 9.74 -7.77 -6.79
N HIS A 46 8.91 -6.81 -6.35
CA HIS A 46 7.45 -6.91 -6.41
C HIS A 46 6.80 -5.77 -7.22
N PRO A 47 7.21 -5.51 -8.49
CA PRO A 47 6.77 -4.36 -9.27
C PRO A 47 5.27 -4.37 -9.58
N ALA A 48 4.66 -5.55 -9.70
CA ALA A 48 3.22 -5.70 -9.90
C ALA A 48 2.39 -4.98 -8.81
N SER A 49 2.93 -4.88 -7.60
CA SER A 49 2.30 -4.18 -6.47
C SER A 49 2.85 -2.77 -6.24
N TYR A 50 4.11 -2.50 -6.62
CA TYR A 50 4.83 -1.30 -6.16
C TYR A 50 5.56 -0.48 -7.24
N ASP A 51 5.30 -0.69 -8.52
CA ASP A 51 5.86 0.14 -9.61
C ASP A 51 5.65 1.65 -9.38
N SER A 52 4.47 2.07 -8.89
CA SER A 52 4.23 3.49 -8.56
C SER A 52 5.11 4.00 -7.41
N VAL A 53 5.46 3.14 -6.45
CA VAL A 53 6.42 3.48 -5.39
C VAL A 53 7.80 3.69 -6.01
N LEU A 54 8.23 2.82 -6.92
CA LEU A 54 9.53 2.95 -7.59
C LEU A 54 9.62 4.26 -8.38
N VAL A 55 8.59 4.60 -9.15
CA VAL A 55 8.51 5.88 -9.88
C VAL A 55 8.67 7.08 -8.95
N VAL A 56 8.07 7.03 -7.75
CA VAL A 56 8.20 8.11 -6.76
C VAL A 56 9.59 8.11 -6.13
N LEU A 57 10.12 6.95 -5.73
CA LEU A 57 11.44 6.83 -5.13
C LEU A 57 12.57 7.26 -6.07
N ASP A 58 12.42 7.07 -7.38
CA ASP A 58 13.37 7.55 -8.39
C ASP A 58 13.47 9.08 -8.42
N ARG A 59 12.41 9.79 -7.99
CA ARG A 59 12.44 11.25 -7.81
C ARG A 59 12.96 11.65 -6.43
N LEU A 60 12.94 10.75 -5.44
CA LEU A 60 13.25 11.01 -4.04
C LEU A 60 14.52 10.28 -3.59
N PRO A 61 15.72 10.69 -4.05
CA PRO A 61 16.95 9.93 -3.83
C PRO A 61 17.29 9.73 -2.35
N ASN A 62 16.98 10.69 -1.48
CA ASN A 62 17.20 10.56 -0.04
C ASN A 62 16.32 9.48 0.59
N LEU A 63 15.04 9.41 0.20
CA LEU A 63 14.12 8.40 0.70
C LEU A 63 14.46 7.02 0.14
N LYS A 64 14.83 6.96 -1.14
CA LYS A 64 15.32 5.73 -1.79
C LYS A 64 16.57 5.20 -1.12
N ALA A 65 17.53 6.07 -0.82
CA ALA A 65 18.76 5.72 -0.11
C ALA A 65 18.46 5.20 1.30
N LEU A 66 17.54 5.83 2.04
CA LEU A 66 17.12 5.36 3.35
C LEU A 66 16.56 3.93 3.31
N LEU A 67 15.70 3.62 2.34
CA LEU A 67 15.12 2.27 2.19
C LEU A 67 16.14 1.21 1.75
N ASN A 68 17.32 1.63 1.29
CA ASN A 68 18.43 0.77 0.88
C ASN A 68 19.60 0.77 1.89
N SER A 69 19.53 1.59 2.95
CA SER A 69 20.62 1.74 3.92
C SER A 69 20.67 0.52 4.84
N GLU A 70 21.85 -0.06 5.03
CA GLU A 70 22.07 -1.18 5.96
C GLU A 70 22.31 -0.70 7.40
N SER A 71 22.55 0.60 7.61
CA SER A 71 22.79 1.17 8.95
C SER A 71 21.54 1.76 9.60
N ASP A 72 20.53 2.11 8.81
CA ASP A 72 19.31 2.76 9.28
C ASP A 72 18.15 1.78 9.34
N SER A 73 17.61 1.55 10.55
CA SER A 73 16.42 0.72 10.71
C SER A 73 15.14 1.51 10.45
N SER A 74 14.26 0.98 9.60
CA SER A 74 12.98 1.62 9.26
C SER A 74 11.79 0.65 9.28
N THR A 75 10.59 1.19 9.47
CA THR A 75 9.33 0.48 9.22
C THR A 75 8.69 1.07 7.98
N PHE A 76 8.49 0.26 6.95
CA PHE A 76 7.83 0.68 5.73
C PHE A 76 6.40 0.14 5.68
N PHE A 77 5.44 1.06 5.64
CA PHE A 77 4.05 0.74 5.34
C PHE A 77 3.87 0.73 3.82
N ALA A 78 4.00 -0.47 3.23
CA ALA A 78 4.04 -0.66 1.79
C ALA A 78 2.69 -0.33 1.14
N ILE A 79 2.59 0.90 0.67
CA ILE A 79 1.49 1.40 -0.16
C ILE A 79 1.60 0.80 -1.57
N ASN A 80 0.47 0.34 -2.10
CA ASN A 80 0.41 -0.32 -3.40
C ASN A 80 -0.06 0.58 -4.56
N ASN A 81 0.15 0.11 -5.80
CA ASN A 81 -0.21 0.78 -7.05
C ASN A 81 -1.65 1.30 -7.09
N ARG A 82 -2.61 0.55 -6.52
CA ARG A 82 -4.03 0.95 -6.51
C ARG A 82 -4.24 2.26 -5.76
N SER A 83 -3.49 2.49 -4.68
CA SER A 83 -3.61 3.71 -3.87
C SER A 83 -3.13 4.94 -4.65
N PHE A 84 -2.08 4.79 -5.47
CA PHE A 84 -1.61 5.84 -6.39
C PHE A 84 -2.61 6.09 -7.53
N GLU A 85 -3.16 5.04 -8.12
CA GLU A 85 -4.18 5.15 -9.17
C GLU A 85 -5.40 5.95 -8.68
N LEU A 86 -5.89 5.64 -7.47
CA LEU A 86 -6.99 6.36 -6.83
C LEU A 86 -6.66 7.84 -6.64
N ALA A 87 -5.46 8.16 -6.13
CA ALA A 87 -5.03 9.54 -5.90
C ALA A 87 -4.94 10.34 -7.22
N ILE A 88 -4.29 9.79 -8.24
CA ILE A 88 -4.13 10.43 -9.55
C ILE A 88 -5.48 10.61 -10.25
N LYS A 89 -6.37 9.61 -10.15
CA LYS A 89 -7.73 9.71 -10.69
C LYS A 89 -8.52 10.81 -10.00
N SER A 90 -8.49 10.86 -8.66
CA SER A 90 -9.18 11.87 -7.86
C SER A 90 -8.66 13.29 -8.18
N LEU A 91 -7.34 13.44 -8.23
CA LEU A 91 -6.66 14.67 -8.63
C LEU A 91 -7.10 15.16 -10.00
N ASN A 92 -6.96 14.30 -11.03
CA ASN A 92 -7.24 14.71 -12.40
C ASN A 92 -8.73 14.91 -12.66
N THR A 93 -9.60 14.23 -11.93
CA THR A 93 -11.05 14.52 -11.92
C THR A 93 -11.31 15.95 -11.40
N THR A 94 -10.72 16.31 -10.26
CA THR A 94 -10.86 17.65 -9.66
C THR A 94 -10.30 18.75 -10.57
N ARG A 95 -9.15 18.50 -11.20
CA ARG A 95 -8.54 19.43 -12.17
C ARG A 95 -9.39 19.61 -13.41
N ALA A 96 -9.98 18.53 -13.94
CA ALA A 96 -10.89 18.61 -15.09
C ALA A 96 -12.14 19.45 -14.78
N LEU A 97 -12.73 19.30 -13.59
CA LEU A 97 -13.86 20.12 -13.14
C LEU A 97 -13.54 21.62 -13.08
N THR A 98 -12.26 21.96 -12.89
CA THR A 98 -11.75 23.34 -12.88
C THR A 98 -11.04 23.74 -14.17
N LYS A 99 -11.23 22.97 -15.26
CA LYS A 99 -10.66 23.21 -16.60
C LYS A 99 -9.12 23.27 -16.64
N LYS A 100 -8.45 22.55 -15.72
CA LYS A 100 -6.99 22.45 -15.66
C LYS A 100 -6.50 21.19 -16.36
N LYS A 101 -5.27 21.24 -16.88
CA LYS A 101 -4.61 20.09 -17.50
C LYS A 101 -4.32 19.01 -16.45
N PRO A 102 -4.41 17.72 -16.81
CA PRO A 102 -4.04 16.63 -15.90
C PRO A 102 -2.54 16.70 -15.58
N ILE A 103 -2.19 16.19 -14.41
CA ILE A 103 -0.80 16.03 -13.94
C ILE A 103 -0.62 14.64 -13.33
N TYR A 104 0.60 14.13 -13.35
CA TYR A 104 0.94 12.78 -12.91
C TYR A 104 2.08 12.80 -11.89
N LEU A 105 2.44 11.63 -11.35
CA LEU A 105 3.49 11.49 -10.32
C LEU A 105 4.84 12.10 -10.72
N LYS A 106 5.12 12.22 -12.02
CA LYS A 106 6.35 12.84 -12.55
C LYS A 106 6.28 14.37 -12.61
N ASP A 107 5.08 14.95 -12.62
CA ASP A 107 4.84 16.39 -12.87
C ASP A 107 4.65 17.18 -11.57
N VAL A 108 4.31 16.50 -10.46
CA VAL A 108 4.03 17.15 -9.17
C VAL A 108 5.29 17.72 -8.51
N ASP A 109 5.11 18.76 -7.69
CA ASP A 109 6.17 19.38 -6.90
C ASP A 109 6.90 18.33 -6.04
N LEU A 110 8.23 18.44 -6.04
CA LEU A 110 9.09 17.43 -5.45
C LEU A 110 9.04 17.43 -3.92
N LEU A 111 8.98 18.61 -3.30
CA LEU A 111 9.00 18.75 -1.85
C LEU A 111 7.69 18.23 -1.24
N GLU A 112 6.56 18.55 -1.87
CA GLU A 112 5.26 18.02 -1.44
C GLU A 112 5.15 16.51 -1.68
N LEU A 113 5.69 16.00 -2.80
CA LEU A 113 5.74 14.56 -3.06
C LEU A 113 6.58 13.83 -2.00
N ASP A 114 7.74 14.37 -1.64
CA ASP A 114 8.62 13.80 -0.62
C ASP A 114 7.94 13.80 0.76
N SER A 115 7.36 14.94 1.16
CA SER A 115 6.64 15.05 2.43
C SER A 115 5.48 14.07 2.56
N ILE A 116 4.80 13.77 1.45
CA ILE A 116 3.70 12.80 1.44
C ILE A 116 4.25 11.36 1.49
N MET A 117 5.21 11.02 0.62
CA MET A 117 5.76 9.67 0.55
C MET A 117 6.49 9.27 1.84
N SER A 118 7.23 10.20 2.44
CA SER A 118 7.96 9.99 3.69
C SER A 118 7.06 9.59 4.87
N ARG A 119 5.74 9.85 4.84
CA ARG A 119 4.81 9.42 5.89
C ARG A 119 4.63 7.91 5.96
N TYR A 120 4.88 7.20 4.87
CA TYR A 120 4.81 5.74 4.82
C TYR A 120 6.08 5.06 5.34
N VAL A 121 7.12 5.83 5.67
CA VAL A 121 8.39 5.33 6.22
C VAL A 121 8.56 5.88 7.62
N ILE A 122 8.63 5.00 8.61
CA ILE A 122 8.74 5.35 10.04
C ILE A 122 10.15 5.01 10.54
N LYS A 123 10.72 5.86 11.39
CA LYS A 123 12.03 5.61 12.02
C LYS A 123 11.97 4.42 12.98
N GLY A 124 12.87 3.46 12.82
CA GLY A 124 12.94 2.24 13.63
C GLY A 124 12.05 1.11 13.10
N ALA A 125 12.35 -0.12 13.50
CA ALA A 125 11.58 -1.31 13.18
C ALA A 125 10.52 -1.60 14.26
N TYR A 126 9.24 -1.59 13.89
CA TYR A 126 8.11 -1.90 14.76
C TYR A 126 7.38 -3.13 14.23
N ASN A 127 7.51 -4.26 14.93
CA ASN A 127 6.74 -5.46 14.67
C ASN A 127 5.39 -5.42 15.41
N THR A 128 4.49 -6.33 15.07
CA THR A 128 3.23 -6.48 15.82
C THR A 128 3.45 -6.80 17.30
N SER A 129 4.55 -7.49 17.66
CA SER A 129 4.91 -7.79 19.05
C SER A 129 5.18 -6.53 19.87
N ASP A 130 5.76 -5.50 19.26
CA ASP A 130 6.12 -4.24 19.92
C ASP A 130 4.88 -3.37 20.18
N LEU A 131 3.83 -3.62 19.40
CA LEU A 131 2.57 -2.88 19.42
C LEU A 131 1.46 -3.61 20.19
N ASN A 132 1.63 -4.92 20.40
CA ASN A 132 0.67 -5.73 21.14
C ASN A 132 0.60 -5.27 22.60
N GLY A 133 -0.61 -5.17 23.15
CA GLY A 133 -0.87 -4.64 24.48
C GLY A 133 -1.00 -3.11 24.56
N LEU A 134 -0.59 -2.36 23.54
CA LEU A 134 -0.81 -0.91 23.47
C LEU A 134 -2.26 -0.60 23.07
N LYS A 135 -3.15 -0.49 24.06
CA LYS A 135 -4.60 -0.24 23.83
C LYS A 135 -4.87 1.04 23.03
N GLU A 136 -4.06 2.08 23.25
CA GLU A 136 -4.17 3.36 22.54
C GLU A 136 -3.29 3.43 21.28
N GLY A 137 -2.52 2.38 21.01
CA GLY A 137 -1.55 2.32 19.92
C GLY A 137 -0.33 3.17 20.21
N LEU A 138 0.47 3.41 19.17
CA LEU A 138 1.73 4.12 19.25
C LEU A 138 1.72 5.31 18.28
N LYS A 139 2.08 6.48 18.80
CA LYS A 139 2.44 7.64 17.97
C LYS A 139 3.87 7.48 17.50
N VAL A 140 4.10 7.61 16.20
CA VAL A 140 5.40 7.44 15.58
C VAL A 140 5.73 8.61 14.65
N ARG A 141 7.00 8.75 14.28
CA ARG A 141 7.48 9.86 13.44
C ARG A 141 7.92 9.36 12.06
N SER A 142 7.48 10.07 11.02
CA SER A 142 7.97 9.84 9.65
C SER A 142 9.48 10.04 9.56
N ALA A 143 10.14 9.33 8.65
CA ALA A 143 11.59 9.30 8.56
C ALA A 143 12.25 10.66 8.29
N GLN A 144 11.70 11.49 7.40
CA GLN A 144 12.36 12.73 7.00
C GLN A 144 11.81 14.00 7.66
N TYR A 145 10.49 14.10 7.86
CA TYR A 145 9.83 15.37 8.20
C TYR A 145 9.25 15.42 9.62
N ASP A 146 9.56 14.43 10.47
CA ASP A 146 9.04 14.33 11.85
C ASP A 146 7.49 14.41 11.97
N TYR A 147 6.79 14.07 10.88
CA TYR A 147 5.34 14.06 10.83
C TYR A 147 4.81 12.94 11.73
N GLU A 148 3.89 13.29 12.63
CA GLU A 148 3.27 12.32 13.54
C GLU A 148 2.29 11.41 12.79
N MET A 149 2.56 10.11 12.82
CA MET A 149 1.67 9.05 12.37
C MET A 149 1.22 8.22 13.58
N HIS A 150 0.23 7.35 13.39
CA HIS A 150 -0.23 6.45 14.43
C HIS A 150 -0.34 5.01 13.93
N ILE A 151 0.05 4.07 14.78
CA ILE A 151 -0.04 2.64 14.53
C ILE A 151 -0.81 1.99 15.68
N GLN A 152 -1.87 1.26 15.36
CA GLN A 152 -2.64 0.49 16.33
C GLN A 152 -2.55 -1.00 16.00
N TYR A 153 -2.25 -1.82 17.00
CA TYR A 153 -2.40 -3.27 16.86
C TYR A 153 -3.88 -3.66 16.91
N ASN A 154 -4.28 -4.57 16.02
CA ASN A 154 -5.61 -5.16 15.97
C ASN A 154 -5.53 -6.65 15.62
N VAL A 155 -6.53 -7.42 16.05
CA VAL A 155 -6.67 -8.85 15.69
C VAL A 155 -8.09 -9.03 15.17
N THR A 156 -8.24 -9.68 14.02
CA THR A 156 -9.58 -10.07 13.54
C THR A 156 -10.07 -11.30 14.29
N ASP A 157 -11.37 -11.42 14.52
CA ASP A 157 -11.92 -12.63 15.12
C ASP A 157 -11.89 -13.79 14.12
N ALA A 158 -11.46 -14.96 14.56
CA ALA A 158 -11.57 -16.21 13.82
C ALA A 158 -12.55 -17.14 14.55
N SER A 159 -13.70 -17.40 13.93
CA SER A 159 -14.58 -18.56 14.19
C SER A 159 -14.72 -19.01 15.66
N GLY A 160 -15.09 -18.09 16.57
CA GLY A 160 -15.38 -18.41 17.96
C GLY A 160 -14.18 -18.51 18.92
N PHE A 161 -12.96 -18.20 18.45
CA PHE A 161 -11.76 -18.07 19.30
C PHE A 161 -11.33 -16.61 19.41
N THR A 162 -11.48 -16.03 20.60
CA THR A 162 -10.99 -14.67 20.92
C THR A 162 -9.46 -14.65 20.89
N GLY A 163 -8.89 -13.82 20.00
CA GLY A 163 -7.43 -13.62 19.91
C GLY A 163 -6.68 -14.62 19.02
N GLY A 164 -7.37 -15.53 18.33
CA GLY A 164 -6.74 -16.52 17.43
C GLY A 164 -6.69 -16.13 15.95
N GLY A 165 -7.22 -14.96 15.57
CA GLY A 165 -7.30 -14.56 14.16
C GLY A 165 -6.10 -13.77 13.64
N GLN A 166 -6.25 -13.20 12.45
CA GLN A 166 -5.16 -12.60 11.70
C GLN A 166 -4.66 -11.32 12.39
N GLN A 167 -3.35 -11.25 12.62
CA GLN A 167 -2.73 -10.03 13.16
C GLN A 167 -2.76 -8.94 12.10
N GLN A 168 -3.21 -7.75 12.48
CA GLN A 168 -3.25 -6.57 11.62
C GLN A 168 -2.75 -5.35 12.38
N LEU A 169 -2.24 -4.37 11.65
CA LEU A 169 -2.04 -3.02 12.13
C LEU A 169 -3.04 -2.09 11.44
N ILE A 170 -3.54 -1.12 12.19
CA ILE A 170 -4.24 0.03 11.65
C ILE A 170 -3.22 1.17 11.60
N PHE A 171 -2.92 1.62 10.39
CA PHE A 171 -2.01 2.73 10.13
C PHE A 171 -2.81 4.00 9.85
N SER A 172 -2.51 5.09 10.53
CA SER A 172 -3.31 6.31 10.47
C SER A 172 -2.47 7.57 10.24
N ASP A 173 -2.93 8.45 9.34
CA ASP A 173 -2.54 9.86 9.27
C ASP A 173 -3.50 10.66 10.17
N PRO A 174 -3.03 11.21 11.31
CA PRO A 174 -3.86 11.99 12.23
C PRO A 174 -4.36 13.30 11.63
N ASN A 175 -3.78 13.73 10.51
CA ASN A 175 -4.01 15.02 9.87
C ASN A 175 -3.85 16.21 10.84
N ASN A 176 -2.85 16.12 11.74
CA ASN A 176 -2.57 17.07 12.81
C ASN A 176 -3.76 17.29 13.77
N SER A 177 -4.72 16.36 13.81
CA SER A 177 -5.85 16.39 14.73
C SER A 177 -5.57 15.51 15.94
N ILE A 178 -5.92 15.99 17.13
CA ILE A 178 -5.96 15.18 18.35
C ILE A 178 -7.20 14.26 18.40
N PHE A 179 -8.24 14.55 17.61
CA PHE A 179 -9.49 13.80 17.60
C PHE A 179 -9.42 12.67 16.57
N LYS A 180 -9.45 11.41 17.04
CA LYS A 180 -9.36 10.19 16.22
C LYS A 180 -10.41 10.11 15.09
N ARG A 181 -11.60 10.71 15.29
CA ARG A 181 -12.67 10.76 14.26
C ARG A 181 -12.28 11.49 12.97
N TYR A 182 -11.22 12.29 13.01
CA TYR A 182 -10.69 13.01 11.83
C TYR A 182 -9.46 12.35 11.24
N TRP A 183 -9.00 11.24 11.82
CA TRP A 183 -7.85 10.51 11.32
C TRP A 183 -8.28 9.71 10.09
N GLN A 184 -7.35 9.56 9.16
CA GLN A 184 -7.53 8.68 8.03
C GLN A 184 -6.72 7.42 8.26
N SER A 185 -7.39 6.28 8.25
CA SER A 185 -6.84 5.01 8.69
C SER A 185 -6.99 3.94 7.63
N ILE A 186 -6.04 3.02 7.59
CA ILE A 186 -6.05 1.86 6.72
C ILE A 186 -5.48 0.64 7.44
N ASN A 187 -6.06 -0.53 7.19
CA ASN A 187 -5.55 -1.78 7.76
C ASN A 187 -4.43 -2.35 6.89
N THR A 188 -3.53 -3.10 7.51
CA THR A 188 -2.55 -3.93 6.81
C THR A 188 -3.19 -5.23 6.32
N THR A 189 -2.83 -5.67 5.12
CA THR A 189 -3.12 -7.03 4.63
C THR A 189 -2.04 -8.01 5.02
N ALA A 190 -0.77 -7.57 5.11
CA ALA A 190 0.35 -8.37 5.60
C ALA A 190 1.19 -7.61 6.63
N VAL A 191 1.74 -8.33 7.61
CA VAL A 191 2.55 -7.73 8.70
C VAL A 191 3.82 -8.53 8.96
N ASN A 192 4.83 -7.89 9.55
CA ASN A 192 6.09 -8.50 9.98
C ASN A 192 6.89 -9.18 8.87
N ILE A 193 6.98 -8.56 7.68
CA ILE A 193 7.97 -8.98 6.68
C ILE A 193 9.29 -8.33 7.07
N ARG A 194 10.25 -9.12 7.57
CA ARG A 194 11.55 -8.63 8.02
C ARG A 194 12.53 -8.56 6.87
N THR A 195 13.28 -7.47 6.84
CA THR A 195 14.36 -7.19 5.88
C THR A 195 15.65 -6.91 6.65
N HIS A 196 16.79 -6.80 5.96
CA HIS A 196 18.06 -6.51 6.63
C HIS A 196 18.05 -5.19 7.41
N ASN A 197 17.33 -4.20 6.88
CA ASN A 197 17.26 -2.85 7.42
C ASN A 197 15.90 -2.47 8.01
N GLY A 198 15.07 -3.45 8.38
CA GLY A 198 13.85 -3.16 9.11
C GLY A 198 12.69 -4.12 8.89
N VAL A 199 11.47 -3.55 8.82
CA VAL A 199 10.24 -4.33 8.68
C VAL A 199 9.28 -3.68 7.71
N ILE A 200 8.56 -4.50 6.97
CA ILE A 200 7.52 -4.09 6.03
C ILE A 200 6.16 -4.59 6.54
N HIS A 201 5.19 -3.68 6.50
CA HIS A 201 3.77 -3.99 6.66
C HIS A 201 3.02 -3.58 5.40
N VAL A 202 2.36 -4.53 4.75
CA VAL A 202 1.65 -4.29 3.48
C VAL A 202 0.29 -3.67 3.77
N LEU A 203 0.01 -2.52 3.16
CA LEU A 203 -1.27 -1.82 3.33
C LEU A 203 -2.36 -2.38 2.41
N ALA A 204 -3.60 -2.38 2.90
CA ALA A 204 -4.77 -2.61 2.07
C ALA A 204 -4.99 -1.49 1.05
N SER A 205 -5.61 -1.82 -0.08
CA SER A 205 -5.88 -0.90 -1.21
C SER A 205 -7.05 0.07 -0.99
N GLY A 206 -7.34 0.42 0.26
CA GLY A 206 -8.56 1.15 0.67
C GLY A 206 -8.38 2.67 0.85
N HIS A 207 -7.20 3.21 0.62
CA HIS A 207 -6.92 4.64 0.76
C HIS A 207 -6.22 5.15 -0.50
N ASP A 208 -6.34 6.45 -0.78
CA ASP A 208 -5.56 7.11 -1.81
C ASP A 208 -4.17 7.48 -1.26
N PHE A 209 -3.17 7.55 -2.16
CA PHE A 209 -1.83 7.99 -1.80
C PHE A 209 -1.87 9.35 -1.08
N GLY A 210 -1.29 9.37 0.12
CA GLY A 210 -1.21 10.55 0.97
C GLY A 210 -2.47 10.87 1.75
N PHE A 211 -3.42 9.95 1.90
CA PHE A 211 -4.61 10.14 2.74
C PHE A 211 -5.34 11.46 2.39
N ASN A 212 -5.75 11.58 1.13
CA ASN A 212 -6.34 12.76 0.49
C ASN A 212 -5.46 14.02 0.39
N LYS A 213 -4.27 14.05 0.99
CA LYS A 213 -3.39 15.23 0.94
C LYS A 213 -2.80 15.44 -0.44
N PHE A 214 -2.50 14.37 -1.16
CA PHE A 214 -2.01 14.44 -2.53
C PHE A 214 -2.99 15.24 -3.42
N THR A 215 -4.26 14.84 -3.44
CA THR A 215 -5.31 15.55 -4.19
C THR A 215 -5.43 17.00 -3.72
N LYS A 216 -5.51 17.25 -2.40
CA LYS A 216 -5.65 18.61 -1.85
C LYS A 216 -4.49 19.54 -2.23
N LYS A 217 -3.27 19.03 -2.29
CA LYS A 217 -2.07 19.82 -2.61
C LYS A 217 -1.99 20.19 -4.09
N PHE A 218 -2.38 19.29 -4.98
CA PHE A 218 -2.12 19.43 -6.41
C PHE A 218 -3.37 19.75 -7.26
N ALA A 219 -4.57 19.77 -6.66
CA ALA A 219 -5.80 20.08 -7.38
C ALA A 219 -5.88 21.53 -7.89
N HIS A 220 -5.11 22.43 -7.27
CA HIS A 220 -5.15 23.86 -7.55
C HIS A 220 -4.06 24.33 -8.53
#